data_AF-A0A1C3KC00-F1
#
_entry.id   AF-A0A1C3KC00-F1
#
_cell.length_a   1.000
_cell.length_b   1.000
_cell.length_c   1.000
_cell.angle_alpha   90.00
_cell.angle_beta   90.00
_cell.angle_gamma   90.00
#
_symmetry.space_group_name_H-M   'P 1'
#
loop_
_entity.id
_entity.type
_entity.pdbx_description
1 polymer ?
#
loop_
_entity_poly.entity_id
_entity_poly.type
_entity_poly.pdbx_seq_one_letter_code
_entity_poly.pdbx_strand_id
1 'polypeptide(L)'
;MPHNSSCSNSENKIKLTPEEARKKALELQKKIREKKLLKEKEEELQKEKNRIAMAKEVQKRREQLEEYERKKYIENLEKEKNEHKKEKEKQLELLRREYEAKFGIAYKQESEKKNIQDLTENEKREEIAILLNNLKNKNKDKKKEFISSLNILKTYFTNIKDNILEKKFQKIKKENKIFVEKIKIYEEMLSIFLLVGFEDTGEFYVIKNYPNTYLLSSAVKFIDLVIKALDT
;
A
#
# COMPACT_ATOMS: atom_id res chain seq x y z
N MET A 1 -78.93 82.22 29.33
CA MET A 1 -78.32 83.58 29.30
C MET A 1 -78.05 83.98 30.76
N PRO A 2 -76.94 84.60 31.19
CA PRO A 2 -75.77 85.15 30.45
C PRO A 2 -74.36 85.03 31.16
N HIS A 3 -73.32 85.60 30.51
CA HIS A 3 -72.12 86.33 30.98
C HIS A 3 -70.84 85.74 31.66
N ASN A 4 -69.72 85.96 30.95
CA ASN A 4 -68.42 86.62 31.30
C ASN A 4 -67.23 85.95 32.03
N SER A 5 -66.12 85.86 31.27
CA SER A 5 -64.78 86.48 31.49
C SER A 5 -63.79 85.93 32.54
N SER A 6 -62.62 85.43 32.12
CA SER A 6 -61.39 86.24 31.95
C SER A 6 -60.08 85.41 31.86
N CYS A 7 -59.07 86.09 31.29
CA CYS A 7 -57.72 85.73 30.80
C CYS A 7 -56.65 85.09 31.74
N SER A 8 -55.55 84.74 31.06
CA SER A 8 -54.11 84.64 31.48
C SER A 8 -53.63 83.23 31.90
N ASN A 9 -52.53 82.66 31.40
CA ASN A 9 -51.22 83.24 31.13
C ASN A 9 -50.46 82.54 29.98
N SER A 10 -49.72 83.35 29.25
CA SER A 10 -48.86 83.04 28.10
C SER A 10 -47.49 82.46 28.49
N GLU A 11 -47.05 81.52 27.65
CA GLU A 11 -45.68 81.26 27.19
C GLU A 11 -44.48 81.65 28.08
N ASN A 12 -43.94 80.68 28.83
CA ASN A 12 -42.55 80.72 29.28
C ASN A 12 -41.67 79.82 28.38
N LYS A 13 -41.35 80.31 27.18
CA LYS A 13 -40.25 79.79 26.36
C LYS A 13 -39.00 80.59 26.69
N ILE A 14 -38.12 80.01 27.50
CA ILE A 14 -36.76 80.53 27.74
C ILE A 14 -36.03 80.56 26.40
N LYS A 15 -35.85 81.76 25.84
CA LYS A 15 -35.14 82.00 24.58
C LYS A 15 -33.63 81.88 24.87
N LEU A 16 -33.04 80.73 24.52
CA LEU A 16 -31.59 80.62 24.38
C LEU A 16 -31.09 81.69 23.39
N THR A 17 -29.95 82.30 23.69
CA THR A 17 -29.29 83.22 22.75
C THR A 17 -28.97 82.49 21.44
N PRO A 18 -29.09 83.18 20.28
CA PRO A 18 -28.97 82.56 18.96
C PRO A 18 -27.61 81.88 18.72
N GLU A 19 -26.58 82.26 19.46
CA GLU A 19 -25.25 81.62 19.43
C GLU A 19 -25.22 80.27 20.17
N GLU A 20 -25.85 80.17 21.34
CA GLU A 20 -25.91 78.93 22.12
C GLU A 20 -26.86 77.90 21.46
N ALA A 21 -27.93 78.36 20.84
CA ALA A 21 -28.83 77.51 20.06
C ALA A 21 -28.12 76.90 18.82
N ARG A 22 -27.27 77.68 18.14
CA ARG A 22 -26.44 77.20 17.03
C ARG A 22 -25.40 76.19 17.48
N LYS A 23 -24.70 76.43 18.61
CA LYS A 23 -23.74 75.49 19.19
C LYS A 23 -24.41 74.16 19.58
N LYS A 24 -25.56 74.20 20.25
CA LYS A 24 -26.34 72.99 20.60
C LYS A 24 -26.83 72.24 19.36
N ALA A 25 -27.27 72.93 18.31
CA ALA A 25 -27.68 72.29 17.06
C ALA A 25 -26.52 71.57 16.36
N LEU A 26 -25.33 72.17 16.37
CA LEU A 26 -24.11 71.62 15.78
C LEU A 26 -23.61 70.40 16.56
N GLU A 27 -23.70 70.45 17.90
CA GLU A 27 -23.40 69.32 18.78
C GLU A 27 -24.40 68.16 18.60
N LEU A 28 -25.69 68.45 18.44
CA LEU A 28 -26.73 67.47 18.12
C LEU A 28 -26.47 66.79 16.77
N GLN A 29 -26.12 67.55 15.73
CA GLN A 29 -25.74 66.98 14.42
C GLN A 29 -24.53 66.06 14.53
N LYS A 30 -23.51 66.46 15.31
CA LYS A 30 -22.31 65.64 15.54
C LYS A 30 -22.66 64.33 16.23
N LYS A 31 -23.49 64.37 17.27
CA LYS A 31 -23.98 63.15 17.98
C LYS A 31 -24.81 62.24 17.08
N ILE A 32 -25.65 62.80 16.19
CA ILE A 32 -26.42 62.01 15.22
C ILE A 32 -25.49 61.33 14.22
N ARG A 33 -24.47 62.04 13.73
CA ARG A 33 -23.49 61.50 12.79
C ARG A 33 -22.64 60.40 13.43
N GLU A 34 -22.19 60.60 14.67
CA GLU A 34 -21.46 59.58 15.44
C GLU A 34 -22.32 58.34 15.71
N LYS A 35 -23.58 58.51 16.14
CA LYS A 35 -24.50 57.37 16.33
C LYS A 35 -24.76 56.59 15.04
N LYS A 36 -24.91 57.29 13.90
CA LYS A 36 -25.09 56.64 12.59
C LYS A 36 -23.87 55.80 12.22
N LEU A 37 -22.67 56.33 12.45
CA LEU A 37 -21.40 55.69 12.12
C LEU A 37 -21.10 54.48 13.02
N LEU A 38 -21.48 54.54 14.30
CA LEU A 38 -21.42 53.40 15.23
C LEU A 38 -22.38 52.28 14.83
N LYS A 39 -23.63 52.64 14.47
CA LYS A 39 -24.62 51.66 14.03
C LYS A 39 -24.22 50.98 12.73
N GLU A 40 -23.66 51.73 11.78
CA GLU A 40 -23.15 51.19 10.51
C GLU A 40 -21.97 50.22 10.73
N LYS A 41 -21.03 50.55 11.62
CA LYS A 41 -19.94 49.64 12.03
C LYS A 41 -20.45 48.36 12.69
N GLU A 42 -21.46 48.45 13.55
CA GLU A 42 -22.04 47.29 14.24
C GLU A 42 -22.81 46.39 13.25
N GLU A 43 -23.53 46.98 12.31
CA GLU A 43 -24.21 46.26 11.22
C GLU A 43 -23.20 45.56 10.29
N GLU A 44 -22.08 46.19 9.95
CA GLU A 44 -21.00 45.56 9.17
C GLU A 44 -20.34 44.40 9.92
N LEU A 45 -20.03 44.57 11.21
CA LEU A 45 -19.46 43.52 12.05
C LEU A 45 -20.42 42.31 12.14
N GLN A 46 -21.72 42.57 12.25
CA GLN A 46 -22.73 41.51 12.31
C GLN A 46 -22.91 40.79 10.98
N LYS A 47 -22.84 41.51 9.85
CA LYS A 47 -22.85 40.91 8.51
C LYS A 47 -21.63 40.00 8.29
N GLU A 48 -20.45 40.46 8.68
CA GLU A 48 -19.22 39.67 8.55
C GLU A 48 -19.24 38.43 9.45
N LYS A 49 -19.71 38.57 10.69
CA LYS A 49 -19.90 37.44 11.62
C LYS A 49 -20.87 36.40 11.06
N ASN A 50 -21.98 36.83 10.45
CA ASN A 50 -22.95 35.94 9.81
C ASN A 50 -22.36 35.24 8.58
N ARG A 51 -21.54 35.93 7.78
CA ARG A 51 -20.84 35.35 6.63
C ARG A 51 -19.91 34.22 7.07
N ILE A 52 -19.10 34.46 8.10
CA ILE A 52 -18.16 33.47 8.65
C ILE A 52 -18.92 32.28 9.23
N ALA A 53 -20.00 32.51 9.98
CA ALA A 53 -20.82 31.45 10.55
C ALA A 53 -21.44 30.56 9.46
N MET A 54 -21.97 31.17 8.40
CA MET A 54 -22.55 30.44 7.26
C MET A 54 -21.49 29.63 6.50
N ALA A 55 -20.31 30.22 6.24
CA ALA A 55 -19.20 29.51 5.59
C ALA A 55 -18.74 28.30 6.42
N LYS A 56 -18.64 28.47 7.75
CA LYS A 56 -18.25 27.40 8.67
C LYS A 56 -19.27 26.25 8.71
N GLU A 57 -20.56 26.57 8.68
CA GLU A 57 -21.63 25.56 8.68
C GLU A 57 -21.66 24.77 7.36
N VAL A 58 -21.45 25.46 6.23
CA VAL A 58 -21.34 24.80 4.91
C VAL A 58 -20.14 23.86 4.87
N GLN A 59 -18.98 24.30 5.37
CA GLN A 59 -17.79 23.46 5.44
C GLN A 59 -18.02 22.23 6.32
N LYS A 60 -18.61 22.40 7.51
CA LYS A 60 -18.91 21.29 8.41
C LYS A 60 -19.85 20.26 7.79
N ARG A 61 -20.89 20.69 7.08
CA ARG A 61 -21.79 19.77 6.36
C ARG A 61 -21.08 19.03 5.23
N ARG A 62 -20.15 19.68 4.54
CA ARG A 62 -19.34 19.04 3.50
C ARG A 62 -18.43 17.96 4.10
N GLU A 63 -17.73 18.26 5.19
CA GLU A 63 -16.87 17.30 5.89
C GLU A 63 -17.65 16.06 6.36
N GLN A 64 -18.86 16.26 6.89
CA GLN A 64 -19.73 15.14 7.31
C GLN A 64 -20.16 14.24 6.14
N LEU A 65 -20.45 14.82 4.96
CA LEU A 65 -20.80 14.05 3.77
C LEU A 65 -19.60 13.27 3.24
N GLU A 66 -18.43 13.91 3.15
CA GLU A 66 -17.19 13.26 2.69
C GLU A 66 -16.79 12.11 3.63
N GLU A 67 -16.93 12.27 4.95
CA GLU A 67 -16.65 11.22 5.93
C GLU A 67 -17.63 10.04 5.83
N TYR A 68 -18.92 10.32 5.61
CA TYR A 68 -19.93 9.29 5.38
C TYR A 68 -19.65 8.49 4.10
N GLU A 69 -19.33 9.17 3.00
CA GLU A 69 -18.98 8.51 1.74
C GLU A 69 -17.72 7.66 1.87
N ARG A 70 -16.68 8.18 2.54
CA ARG A 70 -15.45 7.43 2.82
C ARG A 70 -15.73 6.17 3.64
N LYS A 71 -16.56 6.28 4.67
CA LYS A 71 -16.93 5.13 5.51
C LYS A 71 -17.67 4.07 4.70
N LYS A 72 -18.65 4.48 3.89
CA LYS A 72 -19.41 3.58 3.00
C LYS A 72 -18.50 2.90 1.97
N TYR A 73 -17.52 3.62 1.43
CA TYR A 73 -16.55 3.07 0.48
C TYR A 73 -15.68 1.97 1.12
N ILE A 74 -15.15 2.23 2.32
CA ILE A 74 -14.33 1.24 3.06
C ILE A 74 -15.16 0.00 3.39
N GLU A 75 -16.39 0.19 3.88
CA GLU A 75 -17.30 -0.93 4.19
C GLU A 75 -17.59 -1.80 2.97
N ASN A 76 -17.83 -1.18 1.80
CA ASN A 76 -18.01 -1.90 0.55
C ASN A 76 -16.76 -2.69 0.15
N LEU A 77 -15.56 -2.11 0.25
CA LEU A 77 -14.31 -2.81 -0.04
C LEU A 77 -14.10 -4.02 0.88
N GLU A 78 -14.38 -3.87 2.17
CA GLU A 78 -14.28 -4.97 3.13
C GLU A 78 -15.29 -6.08 2.82
N LYS A 79 -16.51 -5.70 2.44
CA LYS A 79 -17.55 -6.64 2.02
C LYS A 79 -17.15 -7.41 0.77
N GLU A 80 -16.69 -6.74 -0.28
CA GLU A 80 -16.21 -7.37 -1.52
C GLU A 80 -15.03 -8.32 -1.25
N LYS A 81 -14.06 -7.91 -0.43
CA LYS A 81 -12.93 -8.74 -0.03
C LYS A 81 -13.38 -10.00 0.70
N ASN A 82 -14.35 -9.87 1.60
CA ASN A 82 -14.90 -11.01 2.35
C ASN A 82 -15.73 -11.94 1.46
N GLU A 83 -16.52 -11.41 0.53
CA GLU A 83 -17.26 -12.21 -0.44
C GLU A 83 -16.32 -12.97 -1.38
N HIS A 84 -15.28 -12.32 -1.90
CA HIS A 84 -14.25 -12.98 -2.71
C HIS A 84 -13.51 -14.09 -1.93
N LYS A 85 -13.20 -13.86 -0.65
CA LYS A 85 -12.59 -14.89 0.21
C LYS A 85 -13.52 -16.09 0.40
N LYS A 86 -14.80 -15.85 0.69
CA LYS A 86 -15.82 -16.91 0.85
C LYS A 86 -16.01 -17.71 -0.43
N GLU A 87 -16.05 -17.03 -1.58
CA GLU A 87 -16.22 -17.70 -2.88
C GLU A 87 -15.00 -18.56 -3.21
N LYS A 88 -13.79 -18.05 -2.97
CA LYS A 88 -12.55 -18.82 -3.13
C LYS A 88 -12.53 -20.06 -2.22
N GLU A 89 -12.96 -19.94 -0.97
CA GLU A 89 -13.06 -21.07 -0.05
C GLU A 89 -14.07 -22.12 -0.52
N LYS A 90 -15.24 -21.70 -1.04
CA LYS A 90 -16.22 -22.61 -1.63
C LYS A 90 -15.68 -23.36 -2.85
N GLN A 91 -15.00 -22.66 -3.76
CA GLN A 91 -14.39 -23.27 -4.94
C GLN A 91 -13.34 -24.30 -4.57
N LEU A 92 -12.49 -23.97 -3.58
CA LEU A 92 -11.48 -24.89 -3.07
C LEU A 92 -12.09 -26.13 -2.41
N GLU A 93 -13.17 -25.96 -1.64
CA GLU A 93 -13.88 -27.07 -1.02
C GLU A 93 -14.58 -27.97 -2.04
N LEU A 94 -15.17 -27.38 -3.08
CA LEU A 94 -15.75 -28.14 -4.19
C LEU A 94 -14.67 -28.96 -4.90
N LEU A 95 -13.53 -28.35 -5.21
CA LEU A 95 -12.38 -29.02 -5.82
C LEU A 95 -11.87 -30.18 -4.96
N ARG A 96 -11.79 -29.99 -3.63
CA ARG A 96 -11.41 -31.06 -2.69
C ARG A 96 -12.33 -32.27 -2.80
N ARG A 97 -13.64 -32.05 -2.76
CA ARG A 97 -14.65 -33.12 -2.85
C ARG A 97 -14.63 -33.84 -4.20
N GLU A 98 -14.51 -33.09 -5.29
CA GLU A 98 -14.42 -33.67 -6.63
C GLU A 98 -13.16 -34.52 -6.80
N TYR A 99 -12.02 -34.03 -6.28
CA TYR A 99 -10.77 -34.76 -6.30
C TYR A 99 -10.85 -36.06 -5.48
N GLU A 100 -11.38 -35.99 -4.25
CA GLU A 100 -11.57 -37.15 -3.39
C GLU A 100 -12.53 -38.17 -4.01
N ALA A 101 -13.65 -37.72 -4.58
CA ALA A 101 -14.60 -38.61 -5.24
C ALA A 101 -14.01 -39.30 -6.48
N LYS A 102 -13.16 -38.60 -7.23
CA LYS A 102 -12.57 -39.12 -8.47
C LYS A 102 -11.38 -40.05 -8.23
N PHE A 103 -10.55 -39.74 -7.24
CA PHE A 103 -9.27 -40.44 -7.02
C PHE A 103 -9.22 -41.27 -5.73
N GLY A 104 -10.22 -41.16 -4.84
CA GLY A 104 -10.27 -41.89 -3.58
C GLY A 104 -9.18 -41.50 -2.58
N ILE A 105 -8.50 -40.38 -2.80
CA ILE A 105 -7.41 -39.86 -1.97
C ILE A 105 -7.68 -38.41 -1.60
N ALA A 106 -7.29 -38.03 -0.37
CA ALA A 106 -7.47 -36.68 0.14
C ALA A 106 -6.77 -35.64 -0.74
N TYR A 107 -7.46 -34.53 -1.03
CA TYR A 107 -6.87 -33.42 -1.77
C TYR A 107 -5.81 -32.73 -0.91
N LYS A 108 -4.54 -32.90 -1.28
CA LYS A 108 -3.44 -32.17 -0.65
C LYS A 108 -3.37 -30.78 -1.24
N GLN A 109 -3.75 -29.76 -0.47
CA GLN A 109 -3.34 -28.40 -0.78
C GLN A 109 -1.83 -28.29 -0.67
N GLU A 110 -1.17 -27.91 -1.74
CA GLU A 110 0.21 -27.39 -1.71
C GLU A 110 0.22 -26.04 -0.97
N SER A 111 0.13 -26.07 0.37
CA SER A 111 0.18 -24.84 1.16
C SER A 111 0.70 -25.05 2.58
N GLU A 112 1.72 -25.89 2.73
CA GLU A 112 2.69 -25.74 3.81
C GLU A 112 4.06 -25.87 3.16
N LYS A 113 4.95 -24.89 3.42
CA LYS A 113 6.34 -24.94 2.97
C LYS A 113 7.00 -26.12 3.67
N LYS A 114 6.88 -27.31 3.07
CA LYS A 114 7.61 -28.50 3.50
C LYS A 114 9.07 -28.13 3.59
N ASN A 115 9.75 -28.57 4.66
CA ASN A 115 11.19 -28.39 4.74
C ASN A 115 11.81 -29.07 3.50
N ILE A 116 12.86 -28.49 2.92
CA ILE A 116 13.56 -29.06 1.75
C ILE A 116 13.95 -30.53 2.01
N GLN A 117 14.21 -30.87 3.27
CA GLN A 117 14.57 -32.21 3.73
C GLN A 117 13.43 -33.22 3.63
N ASP A 118 12.17 -32.76 3.72
CA ASP A 118 10.97 -33.61 3.68
C ASP A 118 10.45 -33.83 2.25
N LEU A 119 11.02 -33.13 1.27
CA LEU A 119 10.63 -33.24 -0.13
C LEU A 119 11.20 -34.52 -0.75
N THR A 120 10.35 -35.22 -1.51
CA THR A 120 10.81 -36.27 -2.42
C THR A 120 11.65 -35.67 -3.55
N GLU A 121 12.45 -36.51 -4.21
CA GLU A 121 13.30 -36.07 -5.32
C GLU A 121 12.50 -35.51 -6.51
N ASN A 122 11.27 -35.97 -6.72
CA ASN A 122 10.39 -35.39 -7.74
C ASN A 122 9.84 -34.03 -7.33
N GLU A 123 9.42 -33.87 -6.07
CA GLU A 123 8.98 -32.56 -5.57
C GLU A 123 10.13 -31.54 -5.59
N LYS A 124 11.36 -31.93 -5.23
CA LYS A 124 12.54 -31.07 -5.36
C LYS A 124 12.78 -30.65 -6.81
N ARG A 125 12.63 -31.58 -7.76
CA ARG A 125 12.77 -31.30 -9.19
C ARG A 125 11.71 -30.29 -9.67
N GLU A 126 10.46 -30.45 -9.24
CA GLU A 126 9.37 -29.53 -9.57
C GLU A 126 9.63 -28.13 -8.97
N GLU A 127 10.04 -28.07 -7.71
CA GLU A 127 10.38 -26.82 -7.04
C GLU A 127 11.53 -26.08 -7.75
N ILE A 128 12.57 -26.80 -8.21
CA ILE A 128 13.65 -26.21 -9.02
C ILE A 128 13.08 -25.55 -10.29
N ALA A 129 12.14 -26.21 -10.98
CA ALA A 129 11.52 -25.65 -12.18
C ALA A 129 10.71 -24.39 -11.87
N ILE A 130 9.95 -24.40 -10.78
CA ILE A 130 9.17 -23.25 -10.31
C ILE A 130 10.08 -22.06 -9.97
N LEU A 131 11.13 -22.29 -9.19
CA LEU A 131 12.09 -21.26 -8.79
C LEU A 131 12.80 -20.63 -10.01
N LEU A 132 13.23 -21.45 -10.97
CA LEU A 132 13.84 -20.97 -12.21
C LEU A 132 12.87 -20.15 -13.08
N ASN A 133 11.60 -20.56 -13.16
CA ASN A 133 10.59 -19.82 -13.91
C ASN A 133 10.25 -18.48 -13.22
N ASN A 134 10.21 -18.46 -11.90
CA ASN A 134 10.03 -17.23 -11.12
C ASN A 134 11.21 -16.27 -11.32
N LEU A 135 12.45 -16.76 -11.24
CA LEU A 135 13.64 -15.97 -11.52
C LEU A 135 13.63 -15.38 -12.92
N LYS A 136 13.26 -16.18 -13.93
CA LYS A 136 13.09 -15.73 -15.32
C LYS A 136 12.11 -14.55 -15.41
N ASN A 137 10.96 -14.67 -14.72
CA ASN A 137 9.93 -13.64 -14.77
C ASN A 137 10.33 -12.35 -14.03
N LYS A 138 11.09 -12.45 -12.94
CA LYS A 138 11.58 -11.30 -12.17
C LYS A 138 12.72 -10.55 -12.87
N ASN A 139 13.53 -11.23 -13.67
CA ASN A 139 14.75 -10.67 -14.27
C ASN A 139 14.63 -10.40 -15.78
N LYS A 140 13.41 -10.17 -16.29
CA LYS A 140 13.17 -9.91 -17.72
C LYS A 140 13.91 -8.67 -18.24
N ASP A 141 14.13 -7.67 -17.39
CA ASP A 141 14.77 -6.41 -17.80
C ASP A 141 16.31 -6.51 -17.89
N LYS A 142 16.91 -7.49 -17.19
CA LYS A 142 18.37 -7.69 -17.10
C LYS A 142 18.82 -9.00 -17.73
N LYS A 143 18.29 -9.33 -18.91
CA LYS A 143 18.49 -10.64 -19.58
C LYS A 143 19.96 -11.06 -19.65
N LYS A 144 20.86 -10.23 -20.18
CA LYS A 144 22.27 -10.58 -20.40
C LYS A 144 23.02 -10.92 -19.10
N GLU A 145 22.80 -10.13 -18.06
CA GLU A 145 23.42 -10.35 -16.75
C GLU A 145 22.88 -11.63 -16.11
N PHE A 146 21.56 -11.82 -16.18
CA PHE A 146 20.91 -13.02 -15.64
C PHE A 146 21.34 -14.30 -16.36
N ILE A 147 21.42 -14.29 -17.70
CA ILE A 147 21.94 -15.42 -18.49
C ILE A 147 23.39 -15.73 -18.11
N SER A 148 24.23 -14.72 -17.89
CA SER A 148 25.60 -14.91 -17.39
C SER A 148 25.61 -15.65 -16.05
N SER A 149 24.73 -15.27 -15.12
CA SER A 149 24.60 -15.93 -13.82
C SER A 149 24.07 -17.37 -13.93
N LEU A 150 23.10 -17.62 -14.80
CA LEU A 150 22.59 -18.97 -15.09
C LEU A 150 23.66 -19.88 -15.70
N ASN A 151 24.53 -19.35 -16.56
CA ASN A 151 25.66 -20.12 -17.11
C ASN A 151 26.67 -20.52 -16.03
N ILE A 152 26.93 -19.65 -15.05
CA ILE A 152 27.77 -20.00 -13.90
C ILE A 152 27.10 -21.08 -13.04
N LEU A 153 25.80 -20.95 -12.76
CA LEU A 153 25.03 -21.96 -12.03
C LEU A 153 25.08 -23.33 -12.74
N LYS A 154 24.84 -23.33 -14.06
CA LYS A 154 24.94 -24.51 -14.91
C LYS A 154 26.34 -25.14 -14.84
N THR A 155 27.39 -24.33 -14.91
CA THR A 155 28.78 -24.80 -14.85
C THR A 155 29.07 -25.53 -13.54
N TYR A 156 28.61 -25.01 -12.40
CA TYR A 156 28.75 -25.71 -11.12
C TYR A 156 28.08 -27.08 -11.15
N PHE A 157 26.84 -27.16 -11.61
CA PHE A 157 26.09 -28.43 -11.64
C PHE A 157 26.65 -29.43 -12.64
N THR A 158 27.06 -28.97 -13.83
CA THR A 158 27.71 -29.82 -14.85
C THR A 158 29.04 -30.38 -14.34
N ASN A 159 29.88 -29.56 -13.70
CA ASN A 159 31.16 -30.03 -13.16
C ASN A 159 30.99 -31.15 -12.12
N ILE A 160 29.97 -31.05 -11.26
CA ILE A 160 29.67 -32.08 -10.26
C ILE A 160 29.11 -33.33 -10.93
N LYS A 161 28.14 -33.16 -11.83
CA LYS A 161 27.48 -34.25 -12.56
C LYS A 161 28.49 -35.08 -13.38
N ASP A 162 29.43 -34.41 -14.04
CA ASP A 162 30.39 -35.08 -14.92
C ASP A 162 31.59 -35.63 -14.13
N ASN A 163 31.85 -35.13 -12.92
CA ASN A 163 32.96 -35.55 -12.05
C ASN A 163 32.49 -35.89 -10.62
N ILE A 164 31.56 -36.85 -10.52
CA ILE A 164 30.88 -37.23 -9.25
C ILE A 164 31.81 -37.75 -8.14
N LEU A 165 33.02 -38.21 -8.48
CA LEU A 165 34.00 -38.69 -7.51
C LEU A 165 34.93 -37.58 -7.01
N GLU A 166 34.99 -36.45 -7.71
CA GLU A 166 35.88 -35.35 -7.39
C GLU A 166 35.28 -34.42 -6.33
N LYS A 167 35.71 -34.59 -5.08
CA LYS A 167 35.23 -33.81 -3.93
C LYS A 167 35.47 -32.30 -4.06
N LYS A 168 36.44 -31.87 -4.86
CA LYS A 168 36.73 -30.45 -5.09
C LYS A 168 35.56 -29.68 -5.71
N PHE A 169 34.74 -30.35 -6.53
CA PHE A 169 33.55 -29.73 -7.15
C PHE A 169 32.31 -29.77 -6.24
N GLN A 170 32.32 -30.63 -5.23
CA GLN A 170 31.23 -30.82 -4.27
C GLN A 170 31.29 -29.84 -3.09
N LYS A 171 32.20 -28.87 -3.13
CA LYS A 171 32.43 -27.88 -2.08
C LYS A 171 32.65 -26.50 -2.69
N ILE A 172 31.92 -25.50 -2.19
CA ILE A 172 32.02 -24.11 -2.65
C ILE A 172 32.16 -23.19 -1.44
N LYS A 173 33.14 -22.28 -1.47
CA LYS A 173 33.33 -21.27 -0.43
C LYS A 173 32.33 -20.14 -0.61
N LYS A 174 31.63 -19.75 0.47
CA LYS A 174 30.59 -18.71 0.41
C LYS A 174 31.11 -17.32 0.02
N GLU A 175 32.38 -17.05 0.31
CA GLU A 175 33.07 -15.80 -0.02
C GLU A 175 33.68 -15.80 -1.42
N ASN A 176 33.56 -16.89 -2.18
CA ASN A 176 34.05 -16.93 -3.55
C ASN A 176 33.40 -15.79 -4.35
N LYS A 177 34.23 -14.90 -4.91
CA LYS A 177 33.78 -13.68 -5.58
C LYS A 177 32.72 -13.96 -6.65
N ILE A 178 32.98 -14.93 -7.53
CA ILE A 178 32.06 -15.33 -8.60
C ILE A 178 30.76 -15.87 -8.01
N PHE A 179 30.83 -16.70 -6.96
CA PHE A 179 29.64 -17.22 -6.29
C PHE A 179 28.80 -16.10 -5.68
N VAL A 180 29.41 -15.13 -5.00
CA VAL A 180 28.69 -14.00 -4.38
C VAL A 180 28.03 -13.14 -5.45
N GLU A 181 28.78 -12.75 -6.49
CA GLU A 181 28.32 -11.82 -7.52
C GLU A 181 27.27 -12.42 -8.47
N LYS A 182 27.36 -13.73 -8.75
CA LYS A 182 26.51 -14.38 -9.76
C LYS A 182 25.40 -15.24 -9.19
N ILE A 183 25.62 -15.89 -8.04
CA ILE A 183 24.67 -16.84 -7.46
C ILE A 183 23.98 -16.25 -6.24
N LYS A 184 24.76 -15.81 -5.24
CA LYS A 184 24.24 -15.38 -3.94
C LYS A 184 23.32 -14.16 -4.02
N ILE A 185 23.47 -13.33 -5.06
CA ILE A 185 22.58 -12.20 -5.33
C ILE A 185 21.13 -12.62 -5.58
N TYR A 186 20.89 -13.88 -5.97
CA TYR A 186 19.57 -14.45 -6.20
C TYR A 186 19.25 -15.49 -5.12
N GLU A 187 18.33 -15.15 -4.21
CA GLU A 187 17.90 -16.06 -3.14
C GLU A 187 17.37 -17.39 -3.69
N GLU A 188 16.64 -17.36 -4.81
CA GLU A 188 16.12 -18.56 -5.44
C GLU A 188 17.23 -19.46 -6.01
N MET A 189 18.35 -18.90 -6.48
CA MET A 189 19.49 -19.72 -6.91
C MET A 189 20.15 -20.45 -5.74
N LEU A 190 20.23 -19.80 -4.57
CA LEU A 190 20.68 -20.46 -3.34
C LEU A 190 19.73 -21.59 -2.93
N SER A 191 18.42 -21.38 -3.01
CA SER A 191 17.44 -22.44 -2.76
C SER A 191 17.61 -23.61 -3.72
N ILE A 192 17.88 -23.36 -5.00
CA ILE A 192 18.19 -24.41 -5.98
C ILE A 192 19.46 -25.18 -5.58
N PHE A 193 20.49 -24.51 -5.07
CA PHE A 193 21.69 -25.16 -4.53
C PHE A 193 21.35 -26.15 -3.40
N LEU A 194 20.50 -25.74 -2.47
CA LEU A 194 20.07 -26.60 -1.37
C LEU A 194 19.23 -27.78 -1.88
N LEU A 195 18.33 -27.53 -2.84
CA LEU A 195 17.47 -28.56 -3.43
C LEU A 195 18.26 -29.66 -4.14
N VAL A 196 19.35 -29.32 -4.85
CA VAL A 196 20.20 -30.33 -5.52
C VAL A 196 21.10 -31.11 -4.55
N GLY A 197 21.12 -30.76 -3.27
CA GLY A 197 21.78 -31.52 -2.20
C GLY A 197 22.98 -30.84 -1.55
N PHE A 198 23.19 -29.53 -1.76
CA PHE A 198 24.18 -28.80 -0.95
C PHE A 198 23.64 -28.52 0.45
N GLU A 199 24.51 -28.66 1.44
CA GLU A 199 24.25 -28.29 2.81
C GLU A 199 25.11 -27.08 3.21
N ASP A 200 24.52 -26.21 4.03
CA ASP A 200 25.25 -25.12 4.64
C ASP A 200 26.07 -25.63 5.84
N THR A 201 27.40 -25.49 5.74
CA THR A 201 28.35 -25.89 6.80
C THR A 201 29.04 -24.68 7.44
N GLY A 202 28.45 -23.49 7.34
CA GLY A 202 29.02 -22.24 7.86
C GLY A 202 29.84 -21.50 6.80
N GLU A 203 31.10 -21.90 6.59
CA GLU A 203 31.99 -21.23 5.61
C GLU A 203 31.78 -21.73 4.16
N PHE A 204 31.24 -22.94 4.01
CA PHE A 204 31.10 -23.61 2.72
C PHE A 204 29.67 -24.15 2.50
N TYR A 205 29.29 -24.23 1.23
CA TYR A 205 28.24 -25.13 0.78
C TYR A 205 28.88 -26.45 0.35
N VAL A 206 28.41 -27.58 0.90
CA VAL A 206 29.01 -28.90 0.67
C VAL A 206 27.95 -29.96 0.41
N ILE A 207 28.18 -30.82 -0.58
CA ILE A 207 27.43 -32.08 -0.72
C ILE A 207 28.16 -33.14 0.13
N LYS A 208 27.62 -33.47 1.30
CA LYS A 208 28.23 -34.45 2.22
C LYS A 208 28.16 -35.87 1.66
N ASN A 209 26.98 -36.23 1.14
CA ASN A 209 26.68 -37.55 0.60
C ASN A 209 27.08 -37.65 -0.88
N TYR A 210 26.61 -38.70 -1.55
CA TYR A 210 26.80 -38.83 -2.99
C TYR A 210 25.97 -37.78 -3.74
N PRO A 211 26.53 -37.08 -4.75
CA PRO A 211 25.77 -36.12 -5.55
C PRO A 211 24.56 -36.75 -6.22
N ASN A 212 23.39 -36.11 -6.08
CA ASN A 212 22.19 -36.55 -6.74
C ASN A 212 22.21 -36.16 -8.23
N THR A 213 22.69 -37.09 -9.06
CA THR A 213 22.85 -36.86 -10.51
C THR A 213 21.52 -36.64 -11.23
N TYR A 214 20.42 -37.19 -10.71
CA TYR A 214 19.08 -36.97 -11.26
C TYR A 214 18.65 -35.51 -11.11
N LEU A 215 18.77 -34.95 -9.91
CA LEU A 215 18.45 -33.55 -9.66
C LEU A 215 19.39 -32.60 -10.38
N LEU A 216 20.70 -32.87 -10.36
CA LEU A 216 21.70 -32.07 -11.08
C LEU A 216 21.41 -32.04 -12.58
N SER A 217 21.11 -33.20 -13.18
CA SER A 217 20.76 -33.30 -14.60
C SER A 217 19.45 -32.56 -14.92
N SER A 218 18.46 -32.64 -14.03
CA SER A 218 17.19 -31.95 -14.20
C SER A 218 17.36 -30.43 -14.10
N ALA A 219 18.13 -29.95 -13.11
CA ALA A 219 18.44 -28.54 -12.94
C ALA A 219 19.17 -27.98 -14.17
N VAL A 220 20.19 -28.68 -14.69
CA VAL A 220 20.90 -28.29 -15.92
C VAL A 220 19.94 -28.16 -17.10
N LYS A 221 19.05 -29.14 -17.31
CA LYS A 221 18.04 -29.09 -18.38
C LYS A 221 17.09 -27.90 -18.22
N PHE A 222 16.61 -27.61 -17.01
CA PHE A 222 15.73 -26.47 -16.78
C PHE A 222 16.44 -25.13 -16.97
N ILE A 223 17.70 -25.03 -16.56
CA ILE A 223 18.52 -23.84 -16.83
C ILE A 223 18.66 -23.63 -18.34
N ASP A 224 18.93 -24.69 -19.11
CA ASP A 224 19.02 -24.60 -20.57
C ASP A 224 17.71 -24.14 -21.22
N LEU A 225 16.58 -24.63 -20.73
CA LEU A 225 15.26 -24.18 -21.21
C LEU A 225 15.01 -22.71 -20.89
N VAL A 226 15.39 -22.25 -19.70
CA VAL A 226 15.22 -20.85 -19.29
C VAL A 226 16.13 -19.92 -20.09
N ILE A 227 17.40 -20.30 -20.33
CA ILE A 227 18.32 -19.52 -21.17
C ILE A 227 17.75 -19.38 -22.57
N LYS A 228 17.33 -20.49 -23.21
CA LYS A 228 16.71 -20.46 -24.54
C LYS A 228 15.49 -19.54 -24.59
N ALA A 229 14.64 -19.59 -23.57
CA ALA A 229 13.44 -18.74 -23.49
C ALA A 229 13.75 -17.24 -23.30
N LEU A 230 14.94 -16.88 -22.81
CA LEU A 230 15.38 -15.49 -22.64
C LEU A 230 16.10 -14.94 -23.87
N ASP A 231 16.80 -15.82 -24.59
CA ASP A 231 17.47 -15.51 -25.86
C ASP A 231 16.48 -15.34 -27.02
N THR A 232 15.22 -15.78 -26.83
CA THR A 232 14.09 -15.48 -27.74
C THR A 232 13.50 -14.10 -27.42
#